data_AF-A0A1T2WZR6-F1
#
_entry.id   AF-A0A1T2WZR6-F1
#
_cell.length_a   1.000
_cell.length_b   1.000
_cell.length_c   1.000
_cell.angle_alpha   90.00
_cell.angle_beta   90.00
_cell.angle_gamma   90.00
#
_symmetry.space_group_name_H-M   'P 1'
#
loop_
_entity.id
_entity.type
_entity.pdbx_description
1 polymer ?
#
loop_
_entity_poly.entity_id
_entity_poly.type
_entity_poly.pdbx_seq_one_letter_code
_entity_poly.pdbx_strand_id
1 'polypeptide(L)' 'MEGAHVTLVDYSEKALENSRLAFQQANCDGTFVLSDIRRLQAPNNQYDLTWNAGVIEHFTFDEKVTILKEMVV' A
#
# COMPACT_ATOMS: atom_id res chain seq x y z
N MET A 1 9.94 -14.74 15.37
CA MET A 1 9.71 -15.18 13.98
C MET A 1 10.06 -13.99 13.11
N GLU A 2 11.06 -14.12 12.24
CA GLU A 2 11.47 -13.02 11.36
C GLU A 2 10.52 -12.98 10.16
N GLY A 3 9.56 -12.06 10.20
CA GLY A 3 8.68 -11.72 9.09
C GLY A 3 8.95 -10.27 8.66
N ALA A 4 8.52 -9.89 7.46
CA ALA A 4 8.65 -8.51 7.00
C ALA A 4 7.71 -7.58 7.79
N HIS A 5 8.17 -6.35 8.06
CA HIS A 5 7.30 -5.27 8.50
C HIS A 5 6.54 -4.74 7.28
N VAL A 6 5.22 -4.96 7.26
CA VAL A 6 4.40 -4.62 6.10
C VAL A 6 3.51 -3.42 6.35
N THR A 7 3.41 -2.57 5.33
CA THR A 7 2.41 -1.50 5.25
C THR A 7 1.55 -1.74 4.02
N LEU A 8 0.24 -1.70 4.20
CA LEU A 8 -0.75 -1.79 3.14
C LEU A 8 -1.43 -0.42 2.97
N VAL A 9 -1.46 0.06 1.73
CA VAL A 9 -2.13 1.31 1.36
C VAL A 9 -3.29 1.00 0.45
N ASP A 10 -4.46 1.58 0.74
CA ASP A 10 -5.63 1.52 -0.13
C ASP A 10 -6.42 2.82 0.01
N TYR A 11 -7.14 3.23 -1.04
CA TYR A 11 -8.01 4.41 -1.02
C TYR A 11 -9.39 4.10 -0.44
N SER A 12 -9.75 2.81 -0.34
CA SER A 12 -11.00 2.31 0.19
C SER A 12 -10.87 1.96 1.67
N GLU A 13 -11.53 2.73 2.53
CA GLU A 13 -11.61 2.44 3.97
C GLU A 13 -12.18 1.03 4.22
N LYS A 14 -13.19 0.62 3.44
CA LYS A 14 -13.78 -0.72 3.52
C LYS A 14 -12.78 -1.83 3.19
N ALA A 15 -11.91 -1.62 2.21
CA ALA A 15 -10.87 -2.59 1.87
C ALA A 15 -9.87 -2.72 3.02
N LEU A 16 -9.43 -1.61 3.61
CA LEU A 16 -8.54 -1.61 4.77
C LEU A 16 -9.15 -2.31 5.99
N GLU A 17 -10.44 -2.11 6.26
CA GLU A 17 -11.16 -2.85 7.32
C GLU A 17 -11.07 -4.37 7.08
N ASN A 18 -11.35 -4.81 5.86
CA ASN A 18 -11.30 -6.23 5.51
C ASN A 18 -9.88 -6.80 5.66
N SER A 19 -8.86 -6.06 5.22
CA SER A 19 -7.46 -6.47 5.37
C SER A 19 -7.03 -6.55 6.83
N ARG A 20 -7.45 -5.59 7.68
CA ARG A 20 -7.19 -5.63 9.14
C ARG A 20 -7.80 -6.89 9.77
N LEU A 21 -9.05 -7.22 9.43
CA LEU A 21 -9.70 -8.43 9.93
C LEU A 21 -8.97 -9.71 9.50
N ALA A 22 -8.52 -9.78 8.24
CA ALA A 22 -7.76 -10.93 7.76
C ALA A 22 -6.41 -11.09 8.50
N PHE A 23 -5.70 -9.99 8.73
CA PHE A 23 -4.45 -9.99 9.51
C PHE A 23 -4.68 -10.44 10.96
N GLN A 24 -5.74 -9.94 11.61
CA GLN A 24 -6.12 -10.35 12.96
C GLN A 24 -6.42 -11.86 13.04
N GLN A 25 -7.19 -12.39 12.09
CA GLN A 25 -7.52 -13.83 12.04
C GLN A 25 -6.28 -14.71 11.83
N ALA A 26 -5.28 -14.21 11.12
CA ALA A 26 -4.01 -14.88 10.89
C ALA A 26 -2.98 -14.65 12.02
N ASN A 27 -3.33 -13.92 13.09
CA ASN A 27 -2.40 -13.47 14.14
C ASN A 27 -1.15 -12.76 13.58
N CYS A 28 -1.34 -11.90 12.59
CA CYS A 28 -0.28 -11.14 11.93
C CYS A 28 -0.47 -9.64 12.18
N ASP A 29 0.65 -8.92 12.31
CA ASP A 29 0.67 -7.46 12.43
C ASP A 29 0.89 -6.77 11.08
N GLY A 30 0.35 -5.58 10.93
CA GLY A 30 0.51 -4.75 9.73
C GLY A 30 0.12 -3.30 9.97
N THR A 31 0.74 -2.39 9.23
CA THR A 31 0.35 -0.98 9.18
C THR A 31 -0.62 -0.77 8.02
N PHE A 32 -1.68 0.01 8.23
CA PHE A 32 -2.72 0.23 7.22
C PHE A 32 -2.95 1.73 7.04
N VAL A 33 -2.77 2.22 5.82
CA VAL A 33 -2.83 3.64 5.49
C VAL A 33 -3.96 3.88 4.48
N LEU A 34 -4.89 4.76 4.84
CA LEU A 34 -5.91 5.25 3.92
C LEU A 34 -5.31 6.35 3.04
N SER A 35 -5.02 6.03 1.79
CA SER A 35 -4.41 6.99 0.87
C SER A 35 -4.70 6.63 -0.59
N ASP A 36 -4.73 7.66 -1.43
CA ASP A 36 -4.70 7.48 -2.87
C ASP A 36 -3.28 7.11 -3.31
N ILE A 37 -3.14 6.12 -4.21
CA ILE A 37 -1.83 5.68 -4.71
C ILE A 37 -1.10 6.77 -5.53
N ARG A 38 -1.82 7.76 -6.05
CA ARG A 38 -1.24 8.93 -6.75
C ARG A 38 -0.64 9.95 -5.79
N ARG A 39 -0.87 9.82 -4.48
CA ARG A 39 -0.34 10.68 -3.42
C ARG A 39 -0.30 9.90 -2.11
N LEU A 40 0.79 9.18 -1.86
CA LEU A 40 0.91 8.31 -0.71
C LEU A 40 1.15 9.12 0.57
N GLN A 41 0.32 8.90 1.58
CA GLN A 41 0.54 9.37 2.94
C GLN A 41 1.39 8.35 3.72
N ALA A 42 2.53 7.96 3.14
CA ALA A 42 3.48 7.03 3.72
C ALA A 42 4.86 7.69 3.86
N PRO A 43 5.73 7.21 4.78
CA PRO A 43 7.08 7.75 4.91
C PRO A 43 7.93 7.43 3.68
N ASN A 44 8.80 8.38 3.33
CA ASN A 44 9.79 8.19 2.26
C ASN A 44 11.02 7.43 2.78
N ASN A 45 11.57 6.55 1.97
CA ASN A 45 12.83 5.83 2.01
C ASN A 45 12.89 4.88 3.21
N GLN A 46 11.74 4.31 3.56
CA GLN A 46 11.59 3.37 4.68
C GLN A 46 11.24 1.95 4.26
N TYR A 47 11.05 1.69 2.96
CA TYR A 47 10.67 0.38 2.45
C TYR A 47 11.78 -0.21 1.59
N ASP A 48 12.20 -1.44 1.91
CA ASP A 48 13.14 -2.20 1.10
C ASP A 48 12.51 -2.66 -0.22
N LEU A 49 11.18 -2.83 -0.24
CA LEU A 49 10.41 -3.28 -1.40
C LEU A 49 9.03 -2.62 -1.42
N THR A 50 8.68 -2.07 -2.58
CA THR A 50 7.35 -1.56 -2.90
C THR A 50 6.79 -2.26 -4.13
N TRP A 51 5.50 -2.56 -4.13
CA TRP A 51 4.84 -3.17 -5.28
C TRP A 51 3.36 -2.79 -5.31
N ASN A 52 2.75 -2.90 -6.48
CA ASN A 52 1.31 -2.88 -6.68
C ASN A 52 0.93 -4.03 -7.62
N ALA A 53 -0.27 -4.56 -7.50
CA ALA A 53 -0.78 -5.60 -8.39
C ALA A 53 -2.27 -5.42 -8.61
N GLY A 54 -2.72 -5.38 -9.87
CA GLY A 54 -4.13 -5.16 -10.16
C GLY A 54 -4.58 -3.70 -9.99
N VAL A 55 -3.66 -2.73 -10.06
CA VAL A 55 -3.93 -1.33 -9.69
C VAL A 55 -3.49 -0.36 -10.79
N ILE A 56 -2.18 -0.28 -11.08
CA ILE A 56 -1.62 0.77 -11.92
C ILE A 56 -2.15 0.76 -13.34
N GLU A 57 -2.59 -0.39 -13.86
CA GLU A 57 -3.11 -0.57 -15.21
C GLU A 57 -4.31 0.33 -15.54
N HIS A 58 -5.11 0.69 -14.55
CA HIS A 58 -6.37 1.44 -14.69
C HIS A 58 -6.17 2.95 -14.85
N PHE A 59 -4.94 3.45 -14.72
CA PHE A 59 -4.63 4.87 -14.73
C PHE A 59 -4.13 5.37 -16.08
N THR A 60 -4.21 6.68 -16.31
CA THR A 60 -3.60 7.35 -17.46
C THR A 60 -2.07 7.26 -17.41
N PHE A 61 -1.38 7.51 -18.52
CA PHE A 61 0.09 7.46 -18.54
C PHE A 61 0.73 8.39 -17.50
N ASP A 62 0.27 9.64 -17.40
CA ASP A 62 0.82 10.62 -16.47
C ASP A 62 0.57 10.23 -15.00
N GLU A 63 -0.60 9.67 -14.70
CA GLU A 63 -0.90 9.11 -13.38
C GLU A 63 -0.01 7.89 -13.08
N LYS A 64 0.23 7.01 -14.05
CA LYS A 64 1.16 5.87 -13.88
C LYS A 64 2.57 6.35 -13.54
N VAL A 65 3.07 7.38 -14.23
CA VAL A 65 4.38 7.97 -13.91
C VAL A 65 4.39 8.57 -12.51
N THR A 66 3.30 9.23 -12.10
CA THR A 66 3.15 9.79 -10.76
C THR A 66 3.17 8.69 -9.69
N ILE A 67 2.38 7.64 -9.90
CA ILE A 67 2.33 6.47 -9.01
C ILE A 67 3.70 5.82 -8.86
N LEU A 68 4.43 5.60 -9.96
CA LEU A 68 5.77 5.00 -9.87
C LEU A 68 6.74 5.87 -9.08
N LYS A 69 6.66 7.20 -9.18
CA LYS A 69 7.47 8.10 -8.36
C LYS A 69 7.08 8.04 -6.88
N GLU A 70 5.79 7.94 -6.60
CA GLU A 70 5.26 7.71 -5.25
C GLU A 70 5.56 6.28 -4.73
N MET A 71 6.02 5.35 -5.54
CA MET A 71 6.41 4.01 -5.05
C MET A 71 7.91 3.93 -4.73
N VAL A 72 8.73 4.82 -5.27
CA VAL A 72 10.17 4.87 -4.97
C VAL A 72 10.44 5.69 -3.69
N VAL A 73 9.39 6.21 -3.04
CA VAL A 73 9.59 7.14 -1.94
C VAL A 73 10.33 6.56 -0.79
#